data_AF-A0AAW3K9T7-F1
#
_entry.id   AF-A0AAW3K9T7-F1
#
_cell.length_a   1.000
_cell.length_b   1.000
_cell.length_c   1.000
_cell.angle_alpha   90.00
_cell.angle_beta   90.00
_cell.angle_gamma   90.00
#
_symmetry.space_group_name_H-M   'P 1'
#
loop_
_entity.id
_entity.type
_entity.pdbx_description
1 polymer ?
#
loop_
_entity_poly.entity_id
_entity_poly.type
_entity_poly.pdbx_seq_one_letter_code
_entity_poly.pdbx_strand_id
1 'polypeptide(L)'
;MCEFDWSVAAAWVQAIGSIAAIMVAIWLGERSARQSRELVERERRRQADIVASTISTKLHLLGVELNKKAHFASVIANQVHEGAVPQLDDTAFQKLFLLDQLPTFGDLRSHFTLFDRDTGILANTTWDVVEGYNPMIASAIAVHKATGNGDQSLINLCTTVVERMQYIQGLCSDTESRLEEVHELDRDQPAGAL
;
A
#
# COMPACT_ATOMS: atom_id res chain seq x y z
N MET A 1 -35.28 42.30 -64.89
CA MET A 1 -34.02 41.74 -64.39
C MET A 1 -34.09 41.84 -62.87
N CYS A 2 -34.24 40.72 -62.16
CA CYS A 2 -34.27 40.74 -60.70
C CYS A 2 -32.85 40.99 -60.19
N GLU A 3 -32.64 42.08 -59.44
CA GLU A 3 -31.37 42.41 -58.82
C GLU A 3 -31.04 41.36 -57.75
N PHE A 4 -29.83 40.83 -57.82
CA PHE A 4 -29.33 39.87 -56.86
C PHE A 4 -29.18 40.58 -55.51
N ASP A 5 -30.00 40.17 -54.54
CA ASP A 5 -30.09 40.82 -53.24
C ASP A 5 -28.85 40.49 -52.39
N TRP A 6 -27.83 41.34 -52.53
CA TRP A 6 -26.56 41.24 -51.81
C TRP A 6 -26.73 41.21 -50.29
N SER A 7 -27.82 41.77 -49.78
CA SER A 7 -28.14 41.75 -48.35
C SER A 7 -28.46 40.33 -47.84
N VAL A 8 -29.18 39.55 -48.66
CA VAL A 8 -29.53 38.15 -48.38
C VAL A 8 -28.29 37.26 -48.47
N ALA A 9 -27.41 37.51 -49.45
CA ALA A 9 -26.16 36.79 -49.59
C ALA A 9 -25.22 37.02 -48.38
N ALA A 10 -25.12 38.26 -47.90
CA ALA A 10 -24.30 38.60 -46.73
C ALA A 10 -24.82 37.95 -45.43
N ALA A 11 -26.14 37.99 -45.21
CA ALA A 11 -26.77 37.36 -44.04
C ALA A 11 -26.55 35.85 -44.00
N TRP A 12 -26.59 35.18 -45.16
CA TRP A 12 -26.36 33.73 -45.26
C TRP A 12 -24.91 33.34 -44.97
N VAL A 13 -23.94 34.11 -45.48
CA VAL A 13 -22.51 33.91 -45.18
C VAL A 13 -22.22 34.10 -43.69
N GLN A 14 -22.82 35.11 -43.05
CA GLN A 14 -22.68 35.34 -41.61
C GLN A 14 -23.25 34.19 -40.78
N ALA A 15 -24.44 33.70 -41.14
CA ALA A 15 -25.07 32.58 -40.46
C ALA A 15 -24.20 31.32 -40.51
N ILE A 16 -23.65 30.98 -41.69
CA ILE A 16 -22.76 29.82 -41.85
C ILE A 16 -21.44 30.02 -41.13
N GLY A 17 -20.86 31.22 -41.20
CA GLY A 17 -19.63 31.55 -40.47
C GLY A 17 -19.79 31.36 -38.96
N SER A 18 -20.93 31.77 -38.40
CA SER A 18 -21.22 31.59 -36.97
C SER A 18 -21.38 30.12 -36.58
N ILE A 19 -22.08 29.32 -37.39
CA ILE A 19 -22.25 27.88 -37.14
C ILE A 19 -20.90 27.15 -37.24
N ALA A 20 -20.11 27.46 -38.26
CA ALA A 20 -18.78 26.88 -38.44
C ALA A 20 -17.84 27.23 -37.27
N ALA A 21 -17.87 28.49 -36.80
CA ALA A 21 -17.09 28.93 -35.65
C ALA A 21 -17.50 28.21 -34.36
N ILE A 22 -18.81 28.03 -34.13
CA ILE A 22 -19.33 27.26 -32.98
C ILE A 22 -18.88 25.79 -33.05
N MET A 23 -18.96 25.16 -34.22
CA MET A 23 -18.52 23.76 -34.39
C MET A 23 -17.01 23.60 -34.14
N VAL A 24 -16.19 24.52 -34.64
CA VAL A 24 -14.74 24.51 -34.39
C VAL A 24 -14.43 24.72 -32.91
N ALA A 25 -15.14 25.63 -32.23
CA ALA A 25 -14.96 25.87 -30.80
C ALA A 25 -15.32 24.63 -29.96
N ILE A 26 -16.43 23.95 -30.28
CA ILE A 26 -16.83 22.69 -29.63
C ILE A 26 -15.76 21.61 -29.87
N TRP A 27 -15.30 21.45 -31.11
CA TRP A 27 -14.30 20.43 -31.47
C TRP A 27 -12.96 20.65 -30.76
N LEU A 28 -12.48 21.91 -30.69
CA LEU A 28 -11.26 22.26 -29.96
C LEU A 28 -11.43 22.05 -28.45
N GLY A 29 -12.59 22.43 -27.89
CA GLY A 29 -12.91 22.23 -26.48
C GLY A 29 -12.95 20.75 -26.09
N GLU A 30 -13.57 19.91 -26.92
CA GLU A 30 -13.65 18.47 -26.68
C GLU A 30 -12.28 17.80 -26.81
N ARG A 31 -11.48 18.18 -27.82
CA ARG A 31 -10.11 17.69 -27.97
C ARG A 31 -9.23 18.08 -26.79
N SER A 32 -9.32 19.33 -26.33
CA SER A 32 -8.57 19.80 -25.17
C SER A 32 -9.00 19.09 -23.89
N ALA A 33 -10.31 18.93 -23.67
CA ALA A 33 -10.83 18.22 -22.50
C ALA A 33 -10.40 16.75 -22.47
N ARG A 34 -10.40 16.06 -23.62
CA ARG A 34 -9.91 14.68 -23.75
C ARG A 34 -8.41 14.61 -23.42
N GLN A 35 -7.60 15.49 -23.99
CA GLN A 35 -6.16 15.51 -23.74
C GLN A 35 -5.82 15.81 -22.27
N SER A 36 -6.53 16.74 -21.62
CA SER A 36 -6.36 17.02 -20.20
C SER A 36 -6.74 15.82 -19.32
N ARG A 37 -7.82 15.09 -19.67
CA ARG A 37 -8.21 13.87 -18.95
C ARG A 37 -7.15 12.78 -19.07
N GLU A 38 -6.65 12.54 -20.28
CA GLU A 38 -5.58 11.56 -20.52
C GLU A 38 -4.30 11.87 -19.72
N LEU A 39 -3.91 13.14 -19.64
CA LEU A 39 -2.74 13.57 -18.85
C LEU A 39 -2.95 13.34 -17.35
N VAL A 40 -4.12 13.68 -16.82
CA VAL A 40 -4.46 13.45 -15.41
C VAL A 40 -4.51 11.95 -15.09
N GLU A 41 -5.08 11.13 -15.98
CA GLU A 41 -5.11 9.68 -15.80
C GLU A 41 -3.72 9.06 -15.83
N ARG A 42 -2.84 9.52 -16.72
CA ARG A 42 -1.44 9.07 -16.76
C ARG A 42 -0.67 9.45 -15.51
N GLU A 43 -0.83 10.68 -15.04
CA GLU A 43 -0.16 11.15 -13.82
C GLU A 43 -0.68 10.39 -12.59
N ARG A 44 -1.99 10.13 -12.52
CA ARG A 44 -2.58 9.33 -11.44
C ARG A 44 -2.04 7.90 -11.44
N ARG A 45 -1.90 7.25 -12.60
CA ARG A 45 -1.29 5.92 -12.72
C ARG A 45 0.16 5.94 -12.25
N ARG A 46 0.95 6.90 -12.73
CA ARG A 46 2.35 7.07 -12.33
C ARG A 46 2.50 7.25 -10.82
N GLN A 47 1.64 8.06 -10.21
CA GLN A 47 1.62 8.23 -8.75
C GLN A 47 1.27 6.94 -8.03
N ALA A 48 0.28 6.19 -8.53
CA ALA A 48 -0.08 4.89 -7.98
C ALA A 48 1.08 3.89 -8.06
N ASP A 49 1.82 3.85 -9.17
CA ASP A 49 2.98 2.94 -9.34
C ASP A 49 4.13 3.27 -8.37
N ILE A 50 4.45 4.56 -8.19
CA ILE A 50 5.47 5.02 -7.24
C ILE A 50 5.08 4.64 -5.81
N VAL A 51 3.81 4.86 -5.47
CA VAL A 51 3.25 4.52 -4.16
C VAL A 51 3.25 3.01 -3.95
N ALA A 52 2.85 2.22 -4.96
CA ALA A 52 2.86 0.77 -4.92
C ALA A 52 4.26 0.21 -4.68
N SER A 53 5.26 0.69 -5.43
CA SER A 53 6.67 0.31 -5.23
C SER A 53 7.17 0.62 -3.82
N THR A 54 6.80 1.81 -3.31
CA THR A 54 7.17 2.22 -1.95
C THR A 54 6.53 1.30 -0.92
N ILE A 55 5.24 1.02 -1.02
CA ILE A 55 4.51 0.14 -0.09
C ILE A 55 5.02 -1.30 -0.20
N SER A 56 5.27 -1.80 -1.40
CA SER A 56 5.82 -3.13 -1.64
C SER A 56 7.15 -3.32 -0.90
N THR A 57 8.11 -2.43 -1.15
CA THR A 57 9.42 -2.43 -0.48
C THR A 57 9.30 -2.38 1.04
N LYS A 58 8.35 -1.57 1.51
CA LYS A 58 8.09 -1.36 2.93
C LYS A 58 7.53 -2.63 3.56
N LEU A 59 6.53 -3.27 2.95
CA LEU A 59 5.95 -4.55 3.39
C LEU A 59 6.99 -5.67 3.37
N HIS A 60 7.85 -5.71 2.36
CA HIS A 60 8.95 -6.66 2.28
C HIS A 60 9.87 -6.56 3.50
N LEU A 61 10.35 -5.34 3.81
CA LEU A 61 11.22 -5.09 4.97
C LEU A 61 10.55 -5.48 6.30
N LEU A 62 9.26 -5.17 6.43
CA LEU A 62 8.47 -5.58 7.59
C LEU A 62 8.36 -7.11 7.68
N GLY A 63 8.12 -7.80 6.56
CA GLY A 63 8.09 -9.27 6.48
C GLY A 63 9.41 -9.91 6.94
N VAL A 64 10.55 -9.35 6.53
CA VAL A 64 11.88 -9.79 6.97
C VAL A 64 12.08 -9.58 8.46
N GLU A 65 11.66 -8.44 9.01
CA GLU A 65 11.75 -8.16 10.44
C GLU A 65 10.88 -9.13 11.27
N LEU A 66 9.64 -9.37 10.83
CA LEU A 66 8.71 -10.31 11.44
C LEU A 66 9.28 -11.73 11.49
N ASN A 67 9.82 -12.21 10.38
CA ASN A 67 10.43 -13.53 10.31
C ASN A 67 11.61 -13.67 11.28
N LYS A 68 12.48 -12.64 11.33
CA LYS A 68 13.63 -12.61 12.25
C LYS A 68 13.18 -12.67 13.70
N LYS A 69 12.19 -11.86 14.10
CA LYS A 69 11.66 -11.84 15.48
C LYS A 69 10.91 -13.13 15.82
N ALA A 70 10.13 -13.69 14.90
CA ALA A 70 9.46 -14.97 15.07
C ALA A 70 10.46 -16.11 15.31
N HIS A 71 11.56 -16.14 14.54
CA HIS A 71 12.64 -17.10 14.77
C HIS A 71 13.23 -16.95 16.18
N PHE A 72 13.53 -15.74 16.64
CA PHE A 72 14.02 -15.53 18.01
C PHE A 72 13.02 -15.96 19.09
N ALA A 73 11.73 -15.66 18.91
CA ALA A 73 10.68 -16.10 19.82
C ALA A 73 10.61 -17.64 19.89
N SER A 74 10.74 -18.33 18.75
CA SER A 74 10.78 -19.79 18.71
C SER A 74 12.02 -20.36 19.43
N VAL A 75 13.19 -19.74 19.26
CA VAL A 75 14.42 -20.17 19.95
C VAL A 75 14.27 -20.04 21.46
N ILE A 76 13.68 -18.93 21.94
CA ILE A 76 13.41 -18.73 23.37
C ILE A 76 12.46 -19.80 23.91
N ALA A 77 11.36 -20.06 23.20
CA ALA A 77 10.41 -21.10 23.61
C ALA A 77 11.08 -22.48 23.74
N ASN A 78 11.94 -22.83 22.78
CA ASN A 78 12.69 -24.09 22.81
C ASN A 78 13.71 -24.14 23.96
N GLN A 79 14.45 -23.06 24.22
CA GLN A 79 15.39 -22.99 25.34
C GLN A 79 14.69 -23.19 26.69
N VAL A 80 13.53 -22.56 26.87
CA VAL A 80 12.73 -22.72 28.09
C VAL A 80 12.22 -24.16 28.22
N HIS A 81 11.81 -24.79 27.12
CA HIS A 81 11.42 -26.21 27.11
C HIS A 81 12.58 -27.14 27.47
N GLU A 82 13.80 -26.80 27.08
CA GLU A 82 15.05 -27.50 27.43
C GLU A 82 15.55 -27.19 28.85
N GLY A 83 14.83 -26.36 29.61
CA GLY A 83 15.17 -25.99 30.99
C GLY A 83 16.19 -24.86 31.12
N ALA A 84 16.54 -24.18 30.02
CA ALA A 84 17.36 -22.98 30.04
C ALA A 84 16.47 -21.74 30.16
N VAL A 85 16.62 -20.98 31.24
CA VAL A 85 15.88 -19.71 31.44
C VAL A 85 16.70 -18.56 30.86
N PRO A 86 16.27 -17.92 29.78
CA PRO A 86 16.96 -16.77 29.23
C PRO A 86 16.83 -15.57 30.19
N GLN A 87 17.97 -15.05 30.66
CA GLN A 87 18.01 -13.79 31.41
C GLN A 87 17.90 -12.62 30.44
N LEU A 88 16.67 -12.22 30.13
CA LEU A 88 16.38 -11.03 29.34
C LEU A 88 16.02 -9.88 30.27
N ASP A 89 16.66 -8.73 30.09
CA ASP A 89 16.19 -7.48 30.68
C ASP A 89 14.80 -7.11 30.12
N ASP A 90 13.98 -6.45 30.92
CA ASP A 90 12.62 -6.03 30.56
C ASP A 90 12.61 -5.18 29.28
N THR A 91 13.62 -4.34 29.09
CA THR A 91 13.77 -3.49 27.90
C THR A 91 14.12 -4.33 26.67
N ALA A 92 15.02 -5.30 26.82
CA ALA A 92 15.40 -6.20 25.74
C ALA A 92 14.23 -7.10 25.33
N PHE A 93 13.43 -7.53 26.30
CA PHE A 93 12.24 -8.35 26.12
C PHE A 93 11.16 -7.63 25.28
N GLN A 94 10.86 -6.38 25.63
CA GLN A 94 9.89 -5.58 24.87
C GLN A 94 10.38 -5.31 23.44
N LYS A 95 11.67 -4.98 23.26
CA LYS A 95 12.25 -4.77 21.92
C LYS A 95 12.28 -6.03 21.08
N LEU A 96 12.34 -7.22 21.69
CA LEU A 96 12.33 -8.47 20.96
C LEU A 96 10.96 -8.73 20.33
N PHE A 97 9.89 -8.50 21.08
CA PHE A 97 8.53 -8.89 20.69
C PHE A 97 7.70 -7.78 20.08
N LEU A 98 7.93 -6.51 20.43
CA LEU A 98 7.22 -5.40 19.82
C LEU A 98 7.88 -5.02 18.50
N LEU A 99 7.06 -4.62 17.53
CA LEU A 99 7.51 -4.05 16.27
C LEU A 99 7.89 -2.59 16.50
N ASP A 100 8.98 -2.16 15.88
CA ASP A 100 9.30 -0.74 15.85
C ASP A 100 8.19 -0.02 15.08
N GLN A 101 7.67 1.08 15.64
CA GLN A 101 6.68 1.88 14.95
C GLN A 101 7.34 2.44 13.69
N LEU A 102 6.90 1.98 12.52
CA LEU A 102 7.33 2.49 11.23
C LEU A 102 6.55 3.79 10.95
N PRO A 103 7.08 4.98 11.30
CA PRO A 103 6.30 6.23 11.30
C PRO A 103 5.91 6.62 9.87
N THR A 104 6.72 6.18 8.90
CA THR A 104 6.54 6.43 7.47
C THR A 104 5.43 5.60 6.82
N PHE A 105 4.91 4.56 7.49
CA PHE A 105 3.84 3.75 6.91
C PHE A 105 2.44 4.33 7.14
N GLY A 106 2.21 5.07 8.23
CA GLY A 106 0.93 5.74 8.48
C GLY A 106 0.59 6.76 7.39
N ASP A 107 1.61 7.48 6.91
CA ASP A 107 1.49 8.42 5.78
C ASP A 107 1.16 7.74 4.45
N LEU A 108 1.46 6.44 4.31
CA LEU A 108 1.17 5.68 3.09
C LEU A 108 -0.29 5.24 3.03
N ARG A 109 -1.00 5.14 4.17
CA ARG A 109 -2.40 4.70 4.23
C ARG A 109 -3.34 5.59 3.42
N SER A 110 -3.14 6.91 3.43
CA SER A 110 -3.95 7.85 2.63
C SER A 110 -3.85 7.57 1.13
N HIS A 111 -2.74 6.98 0.69
CA HIS A 111 -2.48 6.69 -0.71
C HIS A 111 -3.09 5.37 -1.19
N PHE A 112 -3.65 4.53 -0.31
CA PHE A 112 -4.32 3.28 -0.73
C PHE A 112 -5.56 3.54 -1.59
N THR A 113 -6.11 4.76 -1.55
CA THR A 113 -7.20 5.21 -2.43
C THR A 113 -6.78 5.38 -3.90
N LEU A 114 -5.47 5.37 -4.18
CA LEU A 114 -4.93 5.42 -5.54
C LEU A 114 -4.96 4.05 -6.24
N PHE A 115 -5.09 2.96 -5.47
CA PHE A 115 -5.13 1.60 -6.00
C PHE A 115 -6.51 1.21 -6.51
N ASP A 116 -6.57 0.10 -7.25
CA ASP A 116 -7.83 -0.57 -7.51
C ASP A 116 -8.45 -1.06 -6.18
N ARG A 117 -9.75 -1.38 -6.24
CA ARG A 117 -10.54 -1.73 -5.06
C ARG A 117 -9.93 -2.89 -4.27
N ASP A 118 -9.46 -3.93 -4.94
CA ASP A 118 -9.05 -5.17 -4.27
C ASP A 118 -7.68 -4.98 -3.63
N THR A 119 -6.75 -4.36 -4.34
CA THR A 119 -5.42 -4.01 -3.82
C THR A 119 -5.52 -3.03 -2.66
N GLY A 120 -6.40 -2.02 -2.76
CA GLY A 120 -6.65 -1.07 -1.68
C GLY A 120 -7.27 -1.72 -0.43
N ILE A 121 -8.18 -2.69 -0.58
CA ILE A 121 -8.75 -3.45 0.55
C ILE A 121 -7.69 -4.31 1.21
N LEU A 122 -6.89 -5.03 0.42
CA LEU A 122 -5.84 -5.91 0.93
C LEU A 122 -4.79 -5.10 1.69
N ALA A 123 -4.28 -4.01 1.10
CA ALA A 123 -3.32 -3.13 1.77
C ALA A 123 -3.85 -2.50 3.07
N ASN A 124 -5.12 -2.06 3.09
CA ASN A 124 -5.76 -1.58 4.32
C ASN A 124 -5.88 -2.68 5.38
N THR A 125 -6.29 -3.89 4.98
CA THR A 125 -6.45 -5.02 5.89
C THR A 125 -5.12 -5.39 6.52
N THR A 126 -4.07 -5.54 5.69
CA THR A 126 -2.71 -5.81 6.16
C THR A 126 -2.24 -4.75 7.14
N TRP A 127 -2.52 -3.47 6.86
CA TRP A 127 -2.20 -2.38 7.76
C TRP A 127 -2.93 -2.48 9.11
N ASP A 128 -4.24 -2.71 9.11
CA ASP A 128 -5.03 -2.81 10.34
C ASP A 128 -4.55 -3.97 11.23
N VAL A 129 -4.12 -5.10 10.63
CA VAL A 129 -3.53 -6.21 11.40
C VAL A 129 -2.17 -5.83 11.99
N VAL A 130 -1.31 -5.16 11.22
CA VAL A 130 0.01 -4.69 11.70
C VAL A 130 -0.16 -3.70 12.85
N GLU A 131 -1.08 -2.75 12.73
CA GLU A 131 -1.35 -1.73 13.77
C GLU A 131 -1.91 -2.37 15.05
N GLY A 132 -2.75 -3.40 14.91
CA GLY A 132 -3.29 -4.17 16.03
C GLY A 132 -2.28 -5.07 16.76
N TYR A 133 -1.11 -5.34 16.16
CA TYR A 133 -0.13 -6.27 16.71
C TYR A 133 0.47 -5.80 18.05
N ASN A 134 1.04 -4.59 18.09
CA ASN A 134 1.74 -4.09 19.26
C ASN A 134 0.85 -4.01 20.52
N PRO A 135 -0.39 -3.48 20.45
CA PRO A 135 -1.30 -3.50 21.60
C PRO A 135 -1.60 -4.91 22.13
N MET A 136 -1.81 -5.87 21.21
CA MET A 136 -2.08 -7.26 21.57
C MET A 136 -0.88 -7.90 22.28
N ILE A 137 0.33 -7.75 21.72
CA ILE A 137 1.53 -8.33 22.31
C ILE A 137 1.93 -7.63 23.60
N ALA A 138 1.76 -6.31 23.71
CA ALA A 138 1.98 -5.58 24.96
C ALA A 138 1.08 -6.11 26.09
N SER A 139 -0.19 -6.42 25.78
CA SER A 139 -1.08 -7.07 26.74
C SER A 139 -0.60 -8.46 27.13
N ALA A 140 -0.13 -9.27 26.17
CA ALA A 140 0.38 -10.61 26.46
C ALA A 140 1.66 -10.56 27.33
N ILE A 141 2.55 -9.60 27.08
CA ILE A 141 3.73 -9.32 27.92
C ILE A 141 3.29 -8.94 29.35
N ALA A 142 2.28 -8.08 29.49
CA ALA A 142 1.77 -7.68 30.80
C ALA A 142 1.20 -8.87 31.59
N VAL A 143 0.49 -9.79 30.92
CA VAL A 143 -0.02 -11.03 31.53
C VAL A 143 1.12 -11.95 31.98
N HIS A 144 2.16 -12.11 31.16
CA HIS A 144 3.37 -12.85 31.56
C HIS A 144 4.00 -12.28 32.84
N LYS A 145 4.13 -10.95 32.92
CA LYS A 145 4.64 -10.27 34.12
C LYS A 145 3.75 -10.47 35.34
N ALA A 146 2.43 -10.34 35.16
CA ALA A 146 1.45 -10.50 36.25
C ALA A 146 1.39 -11.93 36.81
N THR A 147 1.73 -12.94 36.00
CA THR A 147 1.75 -14.35 36.41
C THR A 147 3.07 -14.78 37.06
N GLY A 148 3.97 -13.83 37.35
CA GLY A 148 5.21 -14.08 38.07
C GLY A 148 6.36 -14.58 37.18
N ASN A 149 6.33 -14.29 35.88
CA ASN A 149 7.36 -14.67 34.91
C ASN A 149 7.62 -16.18 34.82
N GLY A 150 6.59 -17.01 34.98
CA GLY A 150 6.75 -18.47 34.93
C GLY A 150 7.06 -18.98 33.52
N ASP A 151 7.85 -20.05 33.43
CA ASP A 151 8.31 -20.66 32.17
C ASP A 151 7.16 -20.98 31.19
N GLN A 152 6.06 -21.56 31.68
CA GLN A 152 4.90 -21.87 30.84
C GLN A 152 4.24 -20.61 30.25
N SER A 153 4.21 -19.51 31.01
CA SER A 153 3.65 -18.25 30.53
C SER A 153 4.54 -17.60 29.47
N LEU A 154 5.87 -17.78 29.57
CA LEU A 154 6.83 -17.34 28.56
C LEU A 154 6.68 -18.15 27.27
N ILE A 155 6.57 -19.48 27.38
CA ILE A 155 6.31 -20.35 26.22
C ILE A 155 5.03 -19.91 25.50
N ASN A 156 3.93 -19.73 26.24
CA ASN A 156 2.65 -19.31 25.64
C ASN A 156 2.75 -17.94 24.94
N LEU A 157 3.48 -16.99 25.53
CA LEU A 157 3.74 -15.69 24.91
C LEU A 157 4.54 -15.86 23.60
N CYS A 158 5.63 -16.62 23.63
CA CYS A 158 6.46 -16.87 22.46
C CYS A 158 5.67 -17.56 21.34
N THR A 159 4.87 -18.57 21.65
CA THR A 159 3.98 -19.23 20.67
C THR A 159 2.99 -18.22 20.07
N THR A 160 2.36 -17.40 20.90
CA THR A 160 1.43 -16.34 20.42
C THR A 160 2.15 -15.36 19.50
N VAL A 161 3.36 -14.93 19.84
CA VAL A 161 4.17 -14.05 19.00
C VAL A 161 4.46 -14.70 17.65
N VAL A 162 4.94 -15.95 17.64
CA VAL A 162 5.27 -16.68 16.40
C VAL A 162 4.06 -16.79 15.49
N GLU A 163 2.93 -17.26 16.00
CA GLU A 163 1.70 -17.41 15.22
C GLU A 163 1.25 -16.09 14.61
N ARG A 164 1.29 -15.01 15.40
CA ARG A 164 0.86 -13.69 14.94
C ARG A 164 1.83 -13.08 13.94
N MET A 165 3.14 -13.20 14.16
CA MET A 165 4.14 -12.70 13.23
C MET A 165 4.09 -13.43 11.89
N GLN A 166 3.92 -14.76 11.90
CA GLN A 166 3.76 -15.56 10.68
C GLN A 166 2.49 -15.19 9.91
N TYR A 167 1.38 -14.97 10.61
CA TYR A 167 0.14 -14.51 10.00
C TYR A 167 0.31 -13.14 9.31
N ILE A 168 0.92 -12.18 10.01
CA ILE A 168 1.18 -10.85 9.45
C ILE A 168 2.15 -10.94 8.27
N GLN A 169 3.20 -11.75 8.38
CA GLN A 169 4.15 -11.97 7.30
C GLN A 169 3.45 -12.52 6.04
N GLY A 170 2.53 -13.47 6.19
CA GLY A 170 1.71 -13.97 5.10
C GLY A 170 0.91 -12.86 4.42
N LEU A 171 0.22 -12.02 5.21
CA LEU A 171 -0.51 -10.87 4.69
C LEU A 171 0.41 -9.84 3.98
N CYS A 172 1.59 -9.57 4.54
CA CYS A 172 2.57 -8.69 3.90
C CYS A 172 3.00 -9.25 2.54
N SER A 173 3.33 -10.54 2.47
CA SER A 173 3.72 -11.22 1.23
C SER A 173 2.59 -11.23 0.19
N ASP A 174 1.35 -11.54 0.60
CA ASP A 174 0.19 -11.55 -0.30
C ASP A 174 -0.09 -10.14 -0.86
N THR A 175 0.08 -9.12 -0.01
CA THR A 175 -0.11 -7.72 -0.41
C THR A 175 1.00 -7.25 -1.35
N GLU A 176 2.25 -7.59 -1.04
CA GLU A 176 3.44 -7.33 -1.85
C GLU A 176 3.28 -7.94 -3.25
N SER A 177 3.00 -9.24 -3.34
CA SER A 177 2.79 -9.94 -4.60
C SER A 177 1.65 -9.35 -5.41
N ARG A 178 0.56 -8.92 -4.74
CA ARG A 178 -0.56 -8.28 -5.44
C ARG A 178 -0.20 -6.91 -6.00
N LEU A 179 0.54 -6.09 -5.24
CA LEU A 179 1.03 -4.80 -5.70
C LEU A 179 1.97 -4.96 -6.90
N GLU A 180 2.87 -5.95 -6.85
CA GLU A 180 3.79 -6.27 -7.94
C GLU A 180 3.08 -6.75 -9.20
N GLU A 181 2.06 -7.60 -9.05
CA GLU A 181 1.24 -8.09 -10.16
C GLU A 181 0.47 -6.95 -10.84
N VAL A 182 -0.22 -6.12 -10.05
CA VAL A 182 -1.10 -5.06 -10.58
C VAL A 182 -0.31 -3.90 -11.18
N HIS A 183 0.82 -3.55 -10.59
CA HIS A 183 1.64 -2.42 -11.01
C HIS A 183 2.86 -2.82 -11.87
N GLU A 184 2.97 -4.11 -12.23
CA GLU A 184 4.05 -4.68 -13.05
C GLU A 184 5.46 -4.35 -12.52
N LEU A 185 5.61 -4.26 -11.20
CA LEU A 185 6.83 -3.74 -10.54
C LEU A 185 8.05 -4.65 -10.71
N ASP A 186 7.83 -5.95 -10.90
CA ASP A 186 8.88 -6.98 -11.04
C ASP A 186 9.21 -7.30 -12.51
N ARG A 187 8.71 -6.50 -13.46
CA ARG A 187 9.16 -6.59 -14.86
C ARG A 187 10.52 -5.91 -15.01
N ASP A 188 11.56 -6.58 -14.54
CA ASP A 188 12.88 -6.45 -15.12
C ASP A 188 12.79 -6.84 -16.60
N GLN A 189 12.55 -5.86 -17.46
CA GLN A 189 12.94 -5.95 -18.86
C GLN A 189 14.48 -5.90 -18.91
N PRO A 190 15.17 -6.96 -19.36
CA PRO A 190 16.42 -6.75 -20.06
C PRO A 190 16.08 -6.01 -21.35
N ALA A 191 16.23 -4.68 -21.37
CA ALA A 191 16.21 -3.90 -22.61
C ALA A 191 17.51 -4.15 -23.40
N GLY A 192 17.69 -5.38 -23.87
CA GLY A 192 18.46 -5.68 -25.06
C GLY A 192 17.57 -5.47 -26.28
N ALA A 193 17.37 -4.22 -26.69
CA ALA A 193 16.93 -3.83 -28.03
C ALA A 193 16.97 -2.30 -28.18
N LEU A 194 18.16 -1.75 -28.42
CA LEU A 194 18.44 -0.69 -29.39
C LEU A 194 19.94 -0.74 -29.72
#